data_AF-A0A528IL39-F1
#
_entry.id   AF-A0A528IL39-F1
#
_cell.length_a   1.000
_cell.length_b   1.000
_cell.length_c   1.000
_cell.angle_alpha   90.00
_cell.angle_beta   90.00
_cell.angle_gamma   90.00
#
_symmetry.space_group_name_H-M   'P 1'
#
loop_
_entity.id
_entity.type
_entity.pdbx_description
1 polymer ?
#
loop_
_entity_poly.entity_id
_entity_poly.type
_entity_poly.pdbx_seq_one_letter_code
_entity_poly.pdbx_strand_id
1 'polypeptide(L)' 'VTGMPVQKRNVAMVYQQFINYPAMTVYENIASPLRVAGTERAKIDKEVRSAAALLKLTPYLDRTPLSLS' A
#
# COMPACT_ATOMS: atom_id res chain seq x y z
N VAL A 1 10.62 -27.76 3.59
CA VAL A 1 11.02 -26.90 2.45
C VAL A 1 10.96 -25.45 2.90
N THR A 2 12.12 -24.81 2.99
CA THR A 2 12.43 -23.44 3.49
C THR A 2 11.90 -23.08 4.90
N GLY A 3 12.74 -23.21 5.94
CA GLY A 3 12.40 -22.84 7.33
C GLY A 3 12.25 -21.34 7.62
N MET A 4 12.10 -20.50 6.58
CA MET A 4 11.92 -19.05 6.70
C MET A 4 10.49 -18.66 6.31
N PRO A 5 9.71 -18.04 7.23
CA PRO A 5 8.40 -17.49 6.93
C PRO A 5 8.44 -16.50 5.76
N VAL A 6 7.41 -16.50 4.92
CA VAL A 6 7.32 -15.64 3.73
C VAL A 6 7.42 -14.16 4.06
N GLN A 7 6.94 -13.75 5.24
CA GLN A 7 6.97 -12.37 5.73
C GLN A 7 8.39 -11.87 6.03
N LYS A 8 9.34 -12.79 6.30
CA LYS A 8 10.74 -12.47 6.57
C LYS A 8 11.59 -12.43 5.29
N ARG A 9 10.99 -12.73 4.14
CA ARG A 9 11.66 -12.66 2.85
C ARG A 9 11.52 -11.24 2.34
N ASN A 10 12.63 -10.62 1.94
CA ASN A 10 12.64 -9.29 1.36
C ASN A 10 12.07 -9.29 -0.08
N VAL A 11 10.82 -9.71 -0.23
CA VAL A 11 10.11 -9.86 -1.51
C VAL A 11 8.74 -9.18 -1.43
N ALA A 12 8.38 -8.47 -2.48
CA ALA A 12 7.06 -7.86 -2.64
C ALA A 12 6.36 -8.51 -3.85
N MET A 13 5.09 -8.85 -3.69
CA MET A 13 4.27 -9.45 -4.76
C MET A 13 3.23 -8.44 -5.24
N VAL A 14 3.10 -8.30 -6.56
CA VAL A 14 2.07 -7.48 -7.21
C VAL A 14 1.10 -8.43 -7.91
N TYR A 15 -0.18 -8.31 -7.59
CA TYR A 15 -1.24 -9.12 -8.20
C TYR A 15 -1.77 -8.45 -9.46
N GLN A 16 -2.11 -9.25 -10.49
CA GLN A 16 -2.74 -8.75 -11.72
C GLN A 16 -4.20 -8.32 -11.51
N GLN A 17 -4.88 -8.95 -10.54
CA GLN A 17 -6.23 -8.59 -10.14
C GLN A 17 -6.20 -7.79 -8.83
N PHE A 18 -7.09 -6.82 -8.73
CA PHE A 18 -7.18 -5.91 -7.59
C PHE A 18 -7.58 -6.67 -6.31
N ILE A 19 -6.60 -6.95 -5.44
CA ILE A 19 -6.82 -7.42 -4.06
C ILE A 19 -6.53 -6.24 -3.12
N ASN A 20 -7.34 -5.19 -3.20
CA ASN A 20 -7.25 -4.10 -2.22
C ASN A 20 -8.02 -4.50 -0.97
N TYR A 21 -7.61 -3.95 0.19
CA TYR A 21 -8.43 -3.97 1.38
C TYR A 21 -9.64 -3.05 1.15
N PRO A 22 -10.86 -3.60 1.00
CA PRO A 22 -12.03 -2.82 0.56
C PRO A 22 -12.52 -1.82 1.62
N ALA A 23 -12.19 -2.07 2.89
CA ALA A 23 -12.51 -1.21 4.03
C ALA A 23 -11.47 -0.10 4.26
N MET A 24 -10.38 -0.07 3.50
CA MET A 24 -9.29 0.91 3.64
C MET A 24 -9.31 1.91 2.49
N THR A 25 -8.88 3.14 2.73
CA THR A 25 -8.70 4.13 1.66
C THR A 25 -7.53 3.76 0.74
N VAL A 26 -7.43 4.38 -0.44
CA VAL A 26 -6.26 4.21 -1.33
C VAL A 26 -4.97 4.57 -0.60
N TYR A 27 -4.97 5.63 0.21
CA TYR A 27 -3.84 5.99 1.07
C TYR A 27 -3.46 4.86 2.02
N GLU A 28 -4.43 4.30 2.73
CA GLU A 28 -4.20 3.23 3.71
C GLU A 28 -3.71 1.94 3.05
N ASN A 29 -4.20 1.60 1.86
CA ASN A 29 -3.72 0.46 1.09
C ASN A 29 -2.22 0.62 0.72
N ILE A 30 -1.80 1.80 0.27
CA ILE A 30 -0.39 2.07 -0.08
C ILE A 30 0.49 2.17 1.18
N ALA A 31 -0.05 2.72 2.28
CA ALA A 31 0.69 2.90 3.53
C ALA A 31 0.87 1.61 4.35
N SER A 32 -0.06 0.66 4.24
CA SER A 32 -0.10 -0.60 5.01
C SER A 32 1.25 -1.34 5.08
N PRO A 33 1.93 -1.66 3.95
CA PRO A 33 3.20 -2.38 4.00
C PRO A 33 4.31 -1.59 4.73
N LEU A 34 4.34 -0.26 4.60
CA LEU A 34 5.34 0.58 5.26
C LEU A 34 5.11 0.67 6.78
N ARG A 35 3.85 0.64 7.22
CA ARG A 35 3.48 0.56 8.65
C ARG A 35 3.91 -0.77 9.25
N VAL A 36 3.67 -1.88 8.54
CA VAL A 36 4.11 -3.23 8.97
C VAL A 36 5.64 -3.31 9.06
N ALA A 37 6.35 -2.63 8.17
CA ALA A 37 7.81 -2.52 8.20
C ALA A 37 8.35 -1.58 9.32
N GLY A 38 7.49 -0.92 10.10
CA GLY A 38 7.90 -0.03 11.20
C GLY A 38 8.45 1.32 10.74
N THR A 39 8.10 1.77 9.54
CA THR A 39 8.57 3.06 9.00
C THR A 39 7.94 4.23 9.76
N GLU A 40 8.70 5.30 9.99
CA GLU A 40 8.19 6.52 10.63
C GLU A 40 7.03 7.15 9.86
N ARG A 41 6.03 7.65 10.59
CA ARG A 41 4.78 8.18 10.00
C ARG A 41 5.01 9.32 9.00
N ALA A 42 5.96 10.21 9.27
CA ALA A 42 6.32 11.30 8.36
C ALA A 42 6.93 10.78 7.05
N LYS A 43 7.76 9.75 7.13
CA LYS A 43 8.34 9.10 5.96
C LYS A 43 7.27 8.35 5.16
N ILE A 44 6.33 7.68 5.83
CA ILE A 44 5.19 7.02 5.17
C ILE A 44 4.37 8.03 4.34
N ASP A 45 3.98 9.17 4.91
CA ASP A 45 3.17 10.16 4.19
C ASP A 45 3.90 10.68 2.93
N LYS A 46 5.20 10.96 3.04
CA LYS A 46 6.02 11.38 1.90
C LYS A 46 6.08 10.33 0.79
N GLU A 47 6.37 9.07 1.14
CA GLU A 47 6.48 7.98 0.16
C GLU A 47 5.12 7.68 -0.50
N VAL A 48 4.04 7.67 0.28
CA VAL A 48 2.68 7.43 -0.25
C VAL A 48 2.26 8.54 -1.21
N ARG A 49 2.49 9.81 -0.87
CA ARG A 49 2.18 10.94 -1.76
C ARG A 49 3.00 10.92 -3.05
N SER A 50 4.29 10.56 -2.94
CA SER A 50 5.18 10.41 -4.09
C SER A 50 4.67 9.32 -5.04
N ALA A 51 4.37 8.13 -4.51
CA ALA A 51 3.81 7.03 -5.29
C ALA A 51 2.46 7.38 -5.91
N ALA A 52 1.58 8.04 -5.15
CA ALA A 52 0.28 8.48 -5.64
C ALA A 52 0.39 9.53 -6.75
N ALA A 53 1.36 10.43 -6.70
CA ALA A 53 1.61 11.40 -7.77
C ALA A 53 2.07 10.71 -9.06
N LEU A 54 3.00 9.75 -8.95
CA LEU A 54 3.50 8.97 -10.10
C LEU A 54 2.37 8.18 -10.78
N LEU A 55 1.47 7.61 -9.98
CA LEU A 55 0.34 6.81 -10.47
C LEU A 55 -0.92 7.65 -10.77
N LYS A 56 -0.86 8.98 -10.62
CA LYS A 56 -1.98 9.92 -10.75
C LYS A 56 -3.18 9.58 -9.85
N LEU A 57 -2.91 8.99 -8.69
CA LEU A 57 -3.88 8.60 -7.68
C LEU A 57 -4.10 9.65 -6.59
N THR A 58 -3.39 10.78 -6.64
CA THR A 58 -3.49 11.88 -5.66
C THR A 58 -4.93 12.29 -5.30
N PRO A 59 -5.88 12.50 -6.24
CA PRO A 59 -7.24 12.91 -5.89
C PRO A 59 -8.10 11.77 -5.29
N TYR A 60 -7.60 10.54 -5.32
CA TYR A 60 -8.31 9.35 -4.87
C TYR A 60 -7.80 8.81 -3.54
N LEU A 61 -6.77 9.43 -2.96
CA LEU A 61 -6.12 8.97 -1.72
C LEU A 61 -7.10 8.76 -0.57
N ASP A 62 -8.10 9.63 -0.44
CA ASP A 62 -9.09 9.58 0.64
C ASP A 62 -10.31 8.71 0.29
N ARG A 63 -10.37 8.14 -0.91
CA ARG A 63 -11.47 7.29 -1.36
C ARG A 63 -11.21 5.83 -1.01
N THR A 64 -12.27 5.09 -0.73
CA THR A 64 -12.19 3.62 -0.70
C THR A 64 -12.17 3.09 -2.14
N PRO A 65 -11.49 1.98 -2.43
CA PRO A 65 -11.45 1.38 -3.76
C PRO A 65 -12.83 1.12 -4.38
N LEU A 66 -13.83 0.81 -3.53
CA LEU A 66 -15.21 0.57 -3.95
C LEU A 66 -15.99 1.83 -4.34
N SER A 67 -15.46 3.03 -4.03
CA SER A 67 -16.06 4.33 -4.39
C SER A 67 -15.43 4.97 -5.64
N LEU A 68 -14.63 4.20 -6.39
CA LEU A 68 -13.98 4.63 -7.63
C LEU A 68 -14.70 4.20 -8.91
N SER A 69 -15.88 3.58 -8.79
CA SER A 69 -16.74 3.19 -9.92
C SER A 69 -17.47 4.38 -10.56
#